data_AF-A0A8H5H1E0-F1
#
_entry.id   AF-A0A8H5H1E0-F1
#
_cell.length_a   1.000
_cell.length_b   1.000
_cell.length_c   1.000
_cell.angle_alpha   90.00
_cell.angle_beta   90.00
_cell.angle_gamma   90.00
#
_symmetry.space_group_name_H-M   'P 1'
#
loop_
_entity.id
_entity.type
_entity.pdbx_description
1 polymer ?
#
loop_
_entity_poly.entity_id
_entity_poly.type
_entity_poly.pdbx_seq_one_letter_code
_entity_poly.pdbx_strand_id
1 'polypeptide(L)'
;MNPPHYILFASASSSSLGHPAIQYHYADDSPLSILPQYPDEHVLLLNYDPNSATSPSVVSTSRNIAVTGVRVEEAPGAAAAEEKHNDRMYIIETVPNPVETKHSSQSDPQSPQAILNQFKQRNTIIRRALQYPGVPHVSTTP
;
A
#
# COMPACT_ATOMS: atom_id res chain seq x y z
N MET A 1 2.86 20.83 12.12
CA MET A 1 2.83 19.42 11.70
C MET A 1 2.52 19.43 10.21
N ASN A 2 3.45 18.99 9.36
CA ASN A 2 3.25 19.01 7.92
C ASN A 2 2.95 17.60 7.46
N PRO A 3 1.67 17.30 7.15
CA PRO A 3 1.31 15.95 6.78
C PRO A 3 1.90 15.59 5.39
N PRO A 4 2.04 14.29 5.07
CA PRO A 4 2.57 13.84 3.78
C PRO A 4 1.74 14.35 2.60
N HIS A 5 2.33 15.20 1.77
CA HIS A 5 1.62 15.80 0.62
C HIS A 5 1.75 14.95 -0.66
N TYR A 6 2.93 14.37 -0.88
CA TYR A 6 3.22 13.59 -2.08
C TYR A 6 3.05 12.10 -1.79
N ILE A 7 1.84 11.57 -2.02
CA ILE A 7 1.55 10.15 -1.91
C ILE A 7 1.23 9.59 -3.31
N LEU A 8 1.89 8.50 -3.67
CA LEU A 8 1.69 7.78 -4.92
C LEU A 8 1.41 6.31 -4.61
N PHE A 9 0.65 5.63 -5.46
CA PHE A 9 0.56 4.18 -5.44
C PHE A 9 1.15 3.58 -6.72
N ALA A 10 1.84 2.46 -6.56
CA ALA A 10 2.42 1.65 -7.62
C ALA A 10 1.77 0.26 -7.59
N SER A 11 0.87 -0.02 -8.55
CA SER A 11 0.30 -1.35 -8.67
C SER A 11 1.26 -2.27 -9.41
N ALA A 12 1.54 -3.46 -8.90
CA ALA A 12 2.39 -4.44 -9.59
C ALA A 12 1.82 -4.92 -10.95
N SER A 13 0.54 -4.66 -11.23
CA SER A 13 -0.07 -4.93 -12.53
C SER A 13 0.19 -3.83 -13.57
N SER A 14 0.81 -2.71 -13.19
CA SER A 14 1.08 -1.56 -14.04
C SER A 14 2.49 -1.01 -13.79
N SER A 15 3.11 -0.42 -14.80
CA SER A 15 4.34 0.37 -14.62
C SER A 15 4.06 1.83 -14.28
N SER A 16 2.79 2.23 -14.17
CA SER A 16 2.38 3.61 -13.88
C SER A 16 2.28 3.89 -12.37
N LEU A 17 2.70 5.09 -11.97
CA LEU A 17 2.39 5.66 -10.66
C LEU A 17 1.05 6.40 -10.73
N GLY A 18 0.18 6.15 -9.75
CA GLY A 18 -1.12 6.82 -9.64
C GLY A 18 -1.19 7.73 -8.42
N HIS A 19 -1.99 8.79 -8.52
CA HIS A 19 -2.31 9.67 -7.40
C HIS A 19 -3.61 9.22 -6.73
N PRO A 20 -3.61 8.86 -5.44
CA PRO A 20 -4.83 8.63 -4.69
C PRO A 20 -5.47 9.96 -4.27
N ALA A 21 -6.76 9.95 -3.97
CA ALA A 21 -7.36 11.00 -3.16
C ALA A 21 -6.81 10.88 -1.72
N ILE A 22 -6.24 11.96 -1.20
CA ILE A 22 -5.64 11.98 0.14
C ILE A 22 -6.64 12.59 1.11
N GLN A 23 -6.98 11.83 2.16
CA GLN A 23 -7.79 12.29 3.27
C GLN A 23 -6.99 12.13 4.57
N TYR A 24 -6.86 13.22 5.33
CA TYR A 24 -6.20 13.19 6.62
C TYR A 24 -7.22 12.88 7.71
N HIS A 25 -6.86 11.94 8.57
CA HIS A 25 -7.62 11.61 9.77
C HIS A 25 -6.76 11.87 11.00
N TYR A 26 -7.36 12.53 11.98
CA TYR A 26 -6.74 12.84 13.26
C TYR A 26 -7.31 11.95 14.37
N ALA A 27 -6.68 11.97 15.55
CA ALA A 27 -7.02 11.06 16.64
C ALA A 27 -8.45 11.24 17.20
N ASP A 28 -9.06 12.39 16.94
CA ASP A 28 -10.41 12.78 17.36
C ASP A 28 -11.48 12.47 16.30
N ASP A 29 -11.11 12.03 15.11
CA ASP A 29 -12.06 11.63 14.07
C ASP A 29 -12.73 10.29 14.37
N SER A 30 -13.94 10.11 13.84
CA SER A 30 -14.69 8.86 13.96
C SER A 30 -13.99 7.72 13.22
N PRO A 31 -13.82 6.52 13.81
CA PRO A 31 -13.20 5.39 13.11
C PRO A 31 -14.04 4.89 11.92
N LEU A 32 -15.33 5.25 11.86
CA LEU A 32 -16.22 4.86 10.78
C LEU A 32 -15.95 5.64 9.48
N SER A 33 -15.29 6.79 9.54
CA SER A 33 -14.97 7.57 8.33
C SER A 33 -13.87 6.95 7.48
N ILE A 34 -13.17 5.95 8.01
CA ILE A 34 -12.04 5.27 7.36
C ILE A 34 -12.52 4.03 6.56
N LEU A 35 -13.79 3.66 6.70
CA LEU A 35 -14.35 2.52 5.99
C LEU A 35 -14.72 2.89 4.54
N PRO A 36 -14.53 1.98 3.58
CA PRO A 36 -15.01 2.17 2.21
C PRO A 36 -16.52 2.48 2.21
N GLN A 37 -16.90 3.54 1.50
CA GLN A 37 -18.29 3.97 1.33
C GLN A 37 -18.93 3.33 0.10
N TYR A 38 -18.12 2.98 -0.91
CA TYR A 38 -18.58 2.36 -2.14
C TYR A 38 -18.00 0.95 -2.36
N PRO A 39 -18.71 0.05 -3.06
CA PRO A 39 -18.24 -1.33 -3.29
C PRO A 39 -16.90 -1.45 -4.01
N ASP A 40 -16.61 -0.54 -4.93
CA ASP A 40 -15.38 -0.52 -5.74
C ASP A 40 -14.33 0.46 -5.19
N GLU A 41 -14.57 1.01 -3.99
CA GLU A 41 -13.62 1.91 -3.35
C GLU A 41 -12.47 1.13 -2.72
N HIS A 42 -11.27 1.66 -2.89
CA HIS A 42 -10.06 1.07 -2.34
C HIS A 42 -9.39 2.04 -1.38
N VAL A 43 -9.45 1.70 -0.10
CA VAL A 43 -8.90 2.52 0.97
C VAL A 43 -7.60 1.89 1.47
N LEU A 44 -6.56 2.73 1.53
CA LEU A 44 -5.24 2.41 2.06
C LEU A 44 -4.95 3.40 3.19
N LEU A 45 -4.54 2.89 4.35
CA LEU A 45 -4.27 3.70 5.54
C LEU A 45 -2.77 3.84 5.70
N LEU A 46 -2.25 5.07 5.58
CA LEU A 46 -0.87 5.42 5.91
C LEU A 46 -0.81 5.93 7.34
N ASN A 47 -0.27 5.12 8.24
CA ASN A 47 0.00 5.53 9.62
C ASN A 47 1.27 6.38 9.63
N TYR A 48 1.09 7.68 9.83
CA TYR A 48 2.16 8.66 9.86
C TYR A 48 2.23 9.31 11.25
N ASP A 49 3.36 9.11 11.93
CA ASP A 49 3.71 9.86 13.12
C ASP A 49 4.92 10.76 12.81
N PRO A 50 4.76 12.09 12.75
CA PRO A 50 5.84 13.03 12.48
C PRO A 50 6.93 13.05 13.56
N ASN A 51 6.64 12.58 14.77
CA ASN A 51 7.60 12.53 15.87
C ASN A 51 8.31 11.18 15.96
N SER A 52 7.84 10.16 15.23
CA SER A 52 8.47 8.85 15.23
C SER A 52 9.61 8.78 14.23
N ALA A 53 10.72 8.18 14.65
CA ALA A 53 11.82 7.82 13.77
C ALA A 53 11.52 6.55 12.93
N THR A 54 10.42 5.85 13.20
CA THR A 54 10.04 4.65 12.45
C THR A 54 9.51 5.03 11.07
N SER A 55 9.87 4.24 10.06
CA SER A 55 9.22 4.29 8.75
C SER A 55 7.71 4.16 8.91
N PRO A 56 6.91 4.92 8.15
CA PRO A 56 5.46 4.81 8.24
C PRO A 56 5.02 3.41 7.84
N SER A 57 3.86 2.99 8.33
CA SER A 57 3.25 1.72 7.94
C SER A 57 2.01 1.97 7.10
N VAL A 58 1.75 1.08 6.15
CA VAL A 58 0.56 1.16 5.30
C VAL A 58 -0.23 -0.12 5.40
N VAL A 59 -1.54 0.01 5.57
CA VAL A 59 -2.49 -1.11 5.65
C VAL A 59 -3.56 -0.95 4.58
N SER A 60 -3.94 -2.03 3.92
CA SER A 60 -5.11 -2.03 3.02
C SER A 60 -6.35 -2.50 3.78
N THR A 61 -7.45 -1.76 3.68
CA THR A 61 -8.78 -2.24 4.10
C THR A 61 -9.57 -2.84 2.93
N SER A 62 -8.98 -2.85 1.74
CA SER A 62 -9.60 -3.33 0.51
C SER A 62 -9.49 -4.85 0.39
N ARG A 63 -10.53 -5.53 -0.10
CA ARG A 63 -10.54 -7.00 -0.25
C ARG A 63 -9.61 -7.48 -1.38
N ASN A 64 -9.55 -6.72 -2.45
CA ASN A 64 -8.92 -7.06 -3.72
C ASN A 64 -7.56 -6.37 -3.94
N ILE A 65 -7.05 -5.61 -2.96
CA ILE A 65 -5.74 -4.96 -3.03
C ILE A 65 -4.96 -5.27 -1.75
N ALA A 66 -3.75 -5.78 -1.90
CA ALA A 66 -2.81 -5.96 -0.81
C ALA A 66 -1.64 -4.98 -0.96
N VAL A 67 -1.17 -4.44 0.15
CA VAL A 67 0.03 -3.59 0.20
C VAL A 67 1.25 -4.48 0.41
N THR A 68 2.28 -4.31 -0.42
CA THR A 68 3.53 -5.05 -0.32
C THR A 68 4.65 -4.25 0.30
N GLY A 69 4.53 -2.92 0.35
CA GLY A 69 5.54 -2.07 0.96
C GLY A 69 5.25 -0.60 0.84
N VAL A 70 6.06 0.20 1.50
CA VAL A 70 6.10 1.66 1.36
C VAL A 70 7.55 2.09 1.21
N ARG A 71 7.79 2.94 0.20
CA ARG A 71 9.09 3.55 -0.06
C ARG A 71 8.97 5.04 0.21
N VAL A 72 10.01 5.61 0.81
CA VAL A 72 10.08 7.05 1.08
C VAL A 72 11.24 7.59 0.27
N GLU A 73 10.95 8.55 -0.61
CA GLU A 73 11.92 9.21 -1.47
C GLU A 73 11.84 10.72 -1.27
N GLU A 74 12.82 11.45 -1.78
CA GLU A 74 12.78 12.91 -1.84
C GLU A 74 11.84 13.35 -2.98
N ALA A 75 10.92 14.27 -2.71
CA ALA A 75 9.97 14.74 -3.70
C ALA A 75 10.66 15.65 -4.72
N PRO A 76 10.67 15.31 -6.02
CA PRO A 76 11.27 16.15 -7.05
C PRO A 76 10.57 17.51 -7.09
N GLY A 77 11.32 18.60 -6.87
CA GLY A 77 10.80 19.97 -6.91
C GLY A 77 10.43 20.58 -5.55
N ALA A 78 10.52 19.83 -4.44
CA ALA A 78 10.24 20.38 -3.10
C ALA A 78 11.24 21.49 -2.69
N ALA A 79 12.50 21.40 -3.15
CA ALA A 79 13.52 22.42 -2.91
C ALA A 79 13.24 23.79 -3.58
N ALA A 80 12.26 23.87 -4.50
CA ALA A 80 11.92 25.09 -5.24
C ALA A 80 10.69 25.82 -4.67
N ALA A 81 9.96 25.21 -3.74
CA ALA A 81 8.79 25.83 -3.13
C ALA A 81 9.17 26.62 -1.87
N GLU A 82 8.77 27.90 -1.79
CA GLU A 82 8.96 28.72 -0.59
C GLU A 82 8.09 28.27 0.59
N GLU A 83 7.08 27.42 0.34
CA GLU A 83 6.22 26.84 1.35
C GLU A 83 6.86 25.59 1.97
N LYS A 84 6.91 25.56 3.31
CA LYS A 84 7.37 24.43 4.12
C LYS A 84 6.40 23.25 4.00
N HIS A 85 6.34 22.59 2.86
CA HIS A 85 5.67 21.28 2.74
C HIS A 85 6.62 20.17 3.21
N ASN A 86 6.11 18.96 3.37
CA ASN A 86 6.97 17.81 3.64
C ASN A 86 7.66 17.41 2.32
N ASP A 87 8.99 17.56 2.26
CA ASP A 87 9.81 17.26 1.07
C ASP A 87 9.91 15.77 0.74
N ARG A 88 9.19 14.91 1.46
CA ARG A 88 9.18 13.46 1.26
C ARG A 88 8.01 13.03 0.39
N MET A 89 8.31 12.16 -0.55
CA MET A 89 7.37 11.40 -1.36
C MET A 89 7.21 9.99 -0.82
N TYR A 90 5.97 9.54 -0.69
CA TYR A 90 5.62 8.22 -0.19
C TYR A 90 5.03 7.40 -1.34
N ILE A 91 5.72 6.32 -1.71
CA ILE A 91 5.29 5.40 -2.78
C ILE A 91 4.78 4.13 -2.12
N ILE A 92 3.48 3.89 -2.23
CA ILE A 92 2.81 2.70 -1.71
C ILE A 92 2.81 1.63 -2.79
N GLU A 93 3.47 0.51 -2.53
CA GLU A 93 3.46 -0.62 -3.45
C GLU A 93 2.27 -1.53 -3.16
N THR A 94 1.48 -1.81 -4.19
CA THR A 94 0.30 -2.65 -4.09
C THR A 94 0.30 -3.77 -5.12
N VAL A 95 -0.42 -4.85 -4.81
CA VAL A 95 -0.69 -5.96 -5.71
C VAL A 95 -2.18 -6.27 -5.68
N PRO A 96 -2.78 -6.65 -6.82
CA PRO A 96 -4.13 -7.21 -6.81
C PRO A 96 -4.16 -8.49 -5.97
N ASN A 97 -5.07 -8.53 -4.99
CA ASN A 97 -5.33 -9.70 -4.18
C ASN A 97 -6.39 -10.57 -4.87
N PRO A 98 -6.05 -11.79 -5.32
CA PRO A 98 -6.95 -12.63 -6.10
C PRO A 98 -8.02 -13.36 -5.24
N VAL A 99 -8.49 -12.80 -4.12
CA VAL A 99 -9.40 -13.51 -3.20
C VAL A 99 -10.87 -13.13 -3.44
N GLU A 100 -11.60 -14.17 -3.87
CA GLU A 100 -13.06 -14.42 -3.81
C GLU A 100 -14.01 -13.68 -4.75
N THR A 101 -14.02 -14.08 -6.02
CA THR A 101 -15.28 -14.26 -6.75
C THR A 101 -15.99 -15.53 -6.26
N LYS A 102 -16.57 -15.52 -5.06
CA LYS A 102 -17.57 -16.54 -4.68
C LYS A 102 -18.60 -15.92 -3.75
N HIS A 103 -19.67 -15.40 -4.35
CA HIS A 103 -21.06 -15.59 -3.91
C HIS A 103 -22.03 -15.14 -5.03
N SER A 104 -21.79 -15.53 -6.28
CA SER A 104 -22.89 -15.68 -7.23
C SER A 104 -23.23 -17.16 -7.28
N SER A 105 -24.46 -17.45 -6.89
CA SER A 105 -25.13 -18.75 -6.91
C SER A 105 -24.72 -19.67 -8.07
N GLN A 106 -24.63 -20.97 -7.76
CA GLN A 106 -24.55 -22.13 -8.66
C GLN A 106 -23.15 -22.62 -9.06
N SER A 107 -22.69 -23.64 -8.31
CA SER A 107 -22.21 -24.93 -8.83
C SER A 107 -21.47 -24.97 -10.17
N ASP A 108 -20.25 -24.43 -10.22
CA ASP A 108 -19.24 -24.95 -11.13
C ASP A 108 -18.01 -25.38 -10.33
N PRO A 109 -17.51 -26.62 -10.52
CA PRO A 109 -16.24 -27.02 -9.92
C PRO A 109 -15.15 -26.15 -10.55
N GLN A 110 -14.61 -25.19 -9.79
CA GLN A 110 -13.44 -24.43 -10.19
C GLN A 110 -12.39 -25.40 -10.74
N SER A 111 -11.92 -25.16 -11.96
CA SER A 111 -10.96 -26.06 -12.59
C SER A 111 -9.73 -26.20 -11.69
N PRO A 112 -9.16 -27.42 -11.53
CA PRO A 112 -7.97 -27.62 -10.71
C PRO A 112 -6.81 -26.70 -11.09
N GLN A 113 -6.72 -26.34 -12.38
CA GLN A 113 -5.74 -25.39 -12.89
C GLN A 113 -5.96 -23.96 -12.38
N ALA A 114 -7.22 -23.50 -12.29
CA ALA A 114 -7.53 -22.18 -11.75
C ALA A 114 -7.13 -22.08 -10.27
N ILE A 115 -7.41 -23.12 -9.48
CA ILE A 115 -7.03 -23.20 -8.06
C ILE A 115 -5.50 -23.17 -7.93
N LEU A 116 -4.79 -23.94 -8.75
CA LEU A 116 -3.32 -23.98 -8.71
C LEU A 116 -2.70 -22.64 -9.12
N ASN A 117 -3.23 -21.97 -10.14
CA ASN A 117 -2.76 -20.67 -10.58
C ASN A 117 -2.98 -19.60 -9.50
N GLN A 118 -4.15 -19.60 -8.85
CA GLN A 118 -4.43 -18.72 -7.72
C GLN A 118 -3.48 -18.98 -6.55
N PHE A 119 -3.23 -20.24 -6.21
CA PHE A 119 -2.27 -20.61 -5.16
C PHE A 119 -0.85 -20.13 -5.47
N LYS A 120 -0.38 -20.33 -6.70
CA LYS A 120 0.93 -19.84 -7.16
C LYS A 120 1.02 -18.32 -7.05
N GLN A 121 0.00 -17.61 -7.52
CA GLN A 121 -0.06 -16.15 -7.44
C GLN A 121 0.00 -15.66 -5.99
N ARG A 122 -0.79 -16.25 -5.08
CA ARG A 122 -0.76 -15.92 -3.65
C ARG A 122 0.60 -16.16 -3.03
N ASN A 123 1.23 -17.28 -3.32
CA ASN A 123 2.57 -17.58 -2.80
C ASN A 123 3.62 -16.59 -3.31
N THR A 124 3.52 -16.14 -4.57
CA THR A 124 4.41 -15.09 -5.09
C THR A 124 4.21 -13.78 -4.33
N ILE A 125 2.96 -13.38 -4.06
CA ILE A 125 2.65 -12.17 -3.29
C ILE A 125 3.21 -12.28 -1.86
N ILE A 126 2.97 -13.40 -1.17
CA ILE A 126 3.47 -13.62 0.19
C ILE A 126 5.00 -13.58 0.22
N ARG A 127 5.67 -14.24 -0.73
CA ARG A 127 7.13 -14.20 -0.82
C ARG A 127 7.65 -12.79 -1.01
N ARG A 128 6.99 -11.99 -1.87
CA ARG A 128 7.36 -10.58 -2.07
C ARG A 128 7.14 -9.75 -0.80
N ALA A 129 6.01 -9.92 -0.10
CA ALA A 129 5.73 -9.20 1.14
C ALA A 129 6.69 -9.58 2.28
N LEU A 130 7.16 -10.83 2.32
CA LEU A 130 8.14 -11.29 3.31
C LEU A 130 9.59 -10.91 2.95
N GLN A 131 9.88 -10.68 1.66
CA GLN A 131 11.15 -10.12 1.22
C GLN A 131 11.20 -8.62 1.56
N TYR A 132 11.51 -8.32 2.81
CA TYR A 132 11.83 -6.96 3.25
C TYR A 132 12.99 -6.39 2.42
N PRO A 133 12.84 -5.22 1.77
CA PRO A 133 14.00 -4.48 1.30
C PRO A 133 14.67 -3.82 2.51
N GLY A 134 15.89 -4.26 2.83
CA GLY A 134 16.81 -3.52 3.70
C GLY A 134 16.81 -3.95 5.18
N VAL A 135 17.39 -5.12 5.46
CA VAL A 135 18.28 -5.18 6.62
C VAL A 135 19.64 -4.74 6.08
N PRO A 136 20.19 -3.56 6.42
CA PRO A 136 21.56 -3.26 6.07
C PRO A 136 22.43 -4.35 6.69
N HIS A 137 23.08 -5.13 5.83
CA HIS A 137 24.09 -6.09 6.24
C HIS A 137 25.24 -5.26 6.81
N VAL A 138 25.27 -5.09 8.13
CA VAL A 138 26.42 -4.51 8.83
C VAL A 138 27.55 -5.51 8.63
N SER A 139 28.36 -5.29 7.60
CA SER A 139 29.62 -5.97 7.41
C SER A 139 30.57 -5.49 8.49
N THR A 140 30.53 -6.14 9.64
CA THR A 140 31.60 -6.09 10.64
C THR A 140 32.78 -6.86 10.05
N THR A 141 33.68 -6.15 9.38
CA THR A 141 35.03 -6.66 9.09
C THR A 141 35.89 -6.54 10.36
N PRO A 142 36.64 -7.59 10.73
CA PRO A 142 37.68 -7.50 11.75
C PRO A 142 38.91 -6.71 11.27
#